data_AF-A0A6I4IK81-F1
#
_entry.id   AF-A0A6I4IK81-F1
#
_cell.length_a   1.000
_cell.length_b   1.000
_cell.length_c   1.000
_cell.angle_alpha   90.00
_cell.angle_beta   90.00
_cell.angle_gamma   90.00
#
_symmetry.space_group_name_H-M   'P 1'
#
loop_
_entity.id
_entity.type
_entity.pdbx_description
1 polymer ?
#
loop_
_entity_poly.entity_id
_entity_poly.type
_entity_poly.pdbx_seq_one_letter_code
_entity_poly.pdbx_strand_id
1 'polypeptide(L)'
;MENMFYILVGLVLLVLGGDWLLKSSVGLSYRLNISKIIVGLTVVSFATSAPEMIVSIKAAMDGFPDIALGNVIGSNIGNIGLVLGVVLLINAIQVEKSFYVTDWPTKMIASILLFVFLVIDGGLTRVDGFIFILVLAVFLIILIRNNKKVQVDIESTTDDKMPYIKIVGFLILGGVALWGGSELLVKGAVNLATNLGVSKRVIAITVVSIGTSIPELASSIIAAVKKENDISIGNIIGSNIFNILSVLGVTAIIQPIEKVDVRIIHQDIYWMLGFAFVLLPMVILPKRGSLSFKEGVLLLLTYGVFLYFTVI
;
A
#
# COMPACT_ATOMS: atom_id res chain seq x y z
N MET A 1 27.84 3.35 15.92
CA MET A 1 26.73 3.76 16.82
C MET A 1 25.65 4.53 16.08
N GLU A 2 25.98 5.47 15.19
CA GLU A 2 24.99 6.27 14.44
C GLU A 2 23.99 5.44 13.60
N ASN A 3 24.43 4.36 12.95
CA ASN A 3 23.52 3.50 12.16
C ASN A 3 22.46 2.82 13.03
N MET A 4 22.85 2.35 14.22
CA MET A 4 21.93 1.71 15.16
C MET A 4 20.94 2.74 15.73
N PHE A 5 21.40 3.97 15.95
CA PHE A 5 20.53 5.08 16.35
C PHE A 5 19.44 5.35 15.29
N TYR A 6 19.80 5.45 14.00
CA TYR A 6 18.82 5.63 12.93
C TYR A 6 17.80 4.50 12.86
N ILE A 7 18.25 3.24 12.99
CA ILE A 7 17.35 2.08 12.99
C ILE A 7 16.39 2.15 14.18
N LEU A 8 16.89 2.39 15.40
CA LEU A 8 16.08 2.41 16.61
C LEU A 8 15.07 3.56 16.59
N VAL A 9 15.50 4.77 16.25
CA VAL A 9 14.60 5.93 16.15
C VAL A 9 13.58 5.72 15.03
N GLY A 10 14.01 5.17 13.89
CA GLY A 10 13.13 4.84 12.76
C GLY A 10 12.01 3.87 13.18
N LEU A 11 12.38 2.77 13.87
CA LEU A 11 11.41 1.80 14.40
C LEU A 11 10.44 2.43 15.41
N VAL A 12 10.92 3.26 16.33
CA VAL A 12 10.06 3.96 17.30
C VAL A 12 9.06 4.87 16.58
N LEU A 13 9.52 5.65 15.59
CA LEU A 13 8.65 6.53 14.80
C LEU A 13 7.62 5.73 13.99
N LEU A 14 8.00 4.58 13.43
CA LEU A 14 7.07 3.71 12.70
C LEU A 14 5.96 3.17 13.61
N VAL A 15 6.31 2.71 14.81
CA VAL A 15 5.33 2.21 15.79
C VAL A 15 4.39 3.32 16.25
N LEU A 16 4.93 4.50 16.61
CA LEU A 16 4.13 5.65 17.03
C LEU A 16 3.27 6.19 15.89
N GLY A 17 3.83 6.26 14.68
CA GLY A 17 3.16 6.71 13.47
C GLY A 17 1.99 5.81 13.11
N GLY A 18 2.18 4.49 13.16
CA GLY A 18 1.10 3.51 12.97
C GLY A 18 0.01 3.63 14.04
N ASP A 19 0.37 3.86 15.30
CA ASP A 19 -0.59 4.06 16.39
C ASP A 19 -1.43 5.34 16.22
N TRP A 20 -0.80 6.46 15.87
CA TRP A 20 -1.50 7.71 15.61
C TRP A 20 -2.38 7.60 14.37
N LEU A 21 -1.88 7.02 13.28
CA LEU A 21 -2.66 6.82 12.07
C LEU A 21 -3.88 5.93 12.35
N LEU A 22 -3.74 4.88 13.16
CA LEU A 22 -4.86 4.03 13.59
C LEU A 22 -5.89 4.81 14.42
N LYS A 23 -5.45 5.62 15.41
CA LYS A 23 -6.35 6.46 16.22
C LYS A 23 -7.14 7.44 15.37
N SER A 24 -6.47 8.07 14.39
CA SER A 24 -7.13 8.94 13.42
C SER A 24 -8.19 8.16 12.63
N SER A 25 -7.82 6.98 12.13
CA SER A 25 -8.69 6.15 11.30
C SER A 25 -9.98 5.72 12.02
N VAL A 26 -9.83 5.23 13.25
CA VAL A 26 -10.96 4.86 14.12
C VAL A 26 -11.78 6.10 14.48
N GLY A 27 -11.13 7.22 14.83
CA GLY A 27 -11.85 8.47 15.09
C GLY A 27 -12.67 8.95 13.90
N LEU A 28 -12.12 8.82 12.69
CA LEU A 28 -12.78 9.21 11.45
C LEU A 28 -13.95 8.29 11.11
N SER A 29 -13.83 6.98 11.32
CA SER A 29 -14.93 6.03 11.10
C SER A 29 -16.15 6.39 11.96
N TYR A 30 -15.94 6.72 13.24
CA TYR A 30 -17.01 7.14 14.16
C TYR A 30 -17.59 8.53 13.85
N ARG A 31 -16.75 9.49 13.43
CA ARG A 31 -17.19 10.86 13.13
C ARG A 31 -17.97 10.95 11.83
N LEU A 32 -17.49 10.29 10.77
CA LEU A 32 -18.13 10.28 9.46
C LEU A 32 -19.20 9.18 9.34
N ASN A 33 -19.31 8.32 10.36
CA ASN A 33 -20.23 7.20 10.39
C ASN A 33 -20.07 6.30 9.15
N ILE A 34 -18.82 5.92 8.91
CA ILE A 34 -18.38 5.09 7.78
C ILE A 34 -17.65 3.86 8.32
N SER A 35 -17.70 2.74 7.61
CA SER A 35 -17.02 1.52 8.08
C SER A 35 -15.50 1.72 8.14
N LYS A 36 -14.85 1.02 9.09
CA LYS A 36 -13.40 1.09 9.29
C LYS A 36 -12.62 0.66 8.05
N ILE A 37 -13.11 -0.33 7.32
CA ILE A 37 -12.52 -0.77 6.05
C ILE A 37 -12.49 0.34 5.01
N ILE A 38 -13.53 1.19 4.92
CA ILE A 38 -13.55 2.31 3.97
C ILE A 38 -12.53 3.38 4.35
N VAL A 39 -12.35 3.65 5.64
CA VAL A 39 -11.29 4.55 6.10
C VAL A 39 -9.92 3.99 5.72
N GLY A 40 -9.70 2.68 5.95
CA GLY A 40 -8.51 1.96 5.52
C GLY A 40 -8.25 2.10 4.02
N LEU A 41 -9.26 1.79 3.19
CA LEU A 41 -9.21 1.85 1.73
C LEU A 41 -8.92 3.25 1.17
N THR A 42 -9.20 4.30 1.94
CA THR A 42 -9.15 5.69 1.45
C THR A 42 -8.08 6.51 2.16
N VAL A 43 -8.37 6.98 3.37
CA VAL A 43 -7.54 7.95 4.09
C VAL A 43 -6.22 7.33 4.53
N VAL A 44 -6.25 6.09 5.05
CA VAL A 44 -5.02 5.41 5.49
C VAL A 44 -4.14 5.10 4.30
N SER A 45 -4.72 4.47 3.27
CA SER A 45 -4.02 4.14 2.03
C SER A 45 -3.39 5.36 1.37
N PHE A 46 -4.13 6.48 1.30
CA PHE A 46 -3.58 7.70 0.74
C PHE A 46 -2.43 8.27 1.59
N ALA A 47 -2.55 8.24 2.93
CA ALA A 47 -1.53 8.74 3.82
C ALA A 47 -0.23 7.91 3.77
N THR A 48 -0.34 6.58 3.65
CA THR A 48 0.82 5.70 3.57
C THR A 48 1.45 5.69 2.19
N SER A 49 0.68 5.89 1.11
CA SER A 49 1.18 5.94 -0.28
C SER A 49 1.62 7.33 -0.77
N ALA A 50 1.52 8.35 0.08
CA ALA A 50 2.03 9.69 -0.22
C ALA A 50 3.56 9.73 -0.47
N PRO A 51 4.40 9.00 0.30
CA PRO A 51 5.83 8.86 -0.01
C PRO A 51 6.08 8.29 -1.41
N GLU A 52 5.37 7.25 -1.82
CA GLU A 52 5.47 6.71 -3.18
C GLU A 52 5.11 7.73 -4.23
N MET A 53 4.08 8.55 -3.98
CA MET A 53 3.73 9.65 -4.89
C MET A 53 4.91 10.61 -5.08
N ILE A 54 5.53 11.04 -3.98
CA ILE A 54 6.66 11.97 -4.02
C ILE A 54 7.85 11.34 -4.76
N VAL A 55 8.17 10.08 -4.46
CA VAL A 55 9.28 9.35 -5.10
C VAL A 55 9.03 9.17 -6.59
N SER A 56 7.84 8.74 -7.00
CA SER A 56 7.51 8.50 -8.42
C SER A 56 7.47 9.80 -9.22
N ILE A 57 6.86 10.88 -8.69
CA ILE A 57 6.86 12.18 -9.37
C ILE A 57 8.30 12.69 -9.55
N LYS A 58 9.09 12.65 -8.47
CA LYS A 58 10.48 13.13 -8.52
C LYS A 58 11.33 12.33 -9.49
N ALA A 59 11.23 10.99 -9.45
CA ALA A 59 11.96 10.13 -10.37
C ALA A 59 11.59 10.40 -11.84
N ALA A 60 10.31 10.60 -12.14
CA ALA A 60 9.86 10.94 -13.48
C ALA A 60 10.41 12.29 -13.94
N MET A 61 10.36 13.32 -13.07
CA MET A 61 10.89 14.66 -13.36
C MET A 61 12.42 14.68 -13.53
N ASP A 62 13.13 13.84 -12.77
CA ASP A 62 14.59 13.69 -12.85
C ASP A 62 15.04 12.87 -14.08
N GLY A 63 14.10 12.39 -14.91
CA GLY A 63 14.39 11.64 -16.14
C GLY A 63 14.62 10.15 -15.92
N PHE A 64 14.14 9.58 -14.82
CA PHE A 64 14.22 8.15 -14.48
C PHE A 64 12.83 7.48 -14.47
N PRO A 65 12.19 7.30 -15.64
CA PRO A 65 10.82 6.76 -15.75
C PRO A 65 10.68 5.35 -15.19
N ASP A 66 11.72 4.51 -15.33
CA ASP A 66 11.73 3.13 -14.81
C ASP A 66 11.65 3.08 -13.29
N ILE A 67 12.28 4.05 -12.61
CA ILE A 67 12.21 4.16 -11.14
C ILE A 67 10.80 4.58 -10.73
N ALA A 68 10.18 5.51 -11.44
CA ALA A 68 8.83 5.98 -11.14
C ALA A 68 7.79 4.85 -11.24
N LEU A 69 7.86 4.06 -12.31
CA LEU A 69 6.94 2.95 -12.54
C LEU A 69 7.27 1.73 -11.67
N GLY A 70 8.56 1.39 -11.56
CA GLY A 70 9.06 0.29 -10.75
C GLY A 70 8.75 0.46 -9.27
N ASN A 71 8.78 1.71 -8.75
CA ASN A 71 8.34 2.02 -7.39
C ASN A 71 6.89 1.57 -7.15
N VAL A 72 5.98 1.89 -8.07
CA VAL A 72 4.56 1.55 -7.92
C VAL A 72 4.30 0.06 -8.08
N ILE A 73 4.87 -0.56 -9.12
CA ILE A 73 4.70 -2.00 -9.38
C ILE A 73 5.29 -2.81 -8.21
N GLY A 74 6.50 -2.44 -7.77
CA GLY A 74 7.17 -3.02 -6.63
C GLY A 74 6.37 -2.89 -5.33
N SER A 75 5.88 -1.69 -5.01
CA SER A 75 5.01 -1.48 -3.83
C SER A 75 3.72 -2.30 -3.90
N ASN A 76 3.10 -2.47 -5.07
CA ASN A 76 1.90 -3.31 -5.22
C ASN A 76 2.20 -4.79 -4.93
N ILE A 77 3.31 -5.30 -5.47
CA ILE A 77 3.78 -6.67 -5.21
C ILE A 77 4.12 -6.83 -3.73
N GLY A 78 4.89 -5.90 -3.14
CA GLY A 78 5.29 -5.90 -1.73
C GLY A 78 4.10 -5.85 -0.78
N ASN A 79 3.10 -5.01 -1.06
CA ASN A 79 1.92 -4.89 -0.23
C ASN A 79 1.13 -6.20 -0.12
N ILE A 80 1.10 -7.02 -1.17
CA ILE A 80 0.41 -8.32 -1.12
C ILE A 80 1.32 -9.44 -0.66
N GLY A 81 2.51 -9.54 -1.24
CA GLY A 81 3.45 -10.62 -0.93
C GLY A 81 4.01 -10.53 0.48
N LEU A 82 4.48 -9.33 0.85
CA LEU A 82 5.12 -9.07 2.14
C LEU A 82 4.12 -8.58 3.19
N VAL A 83 3.44 -7.46 2.95
CA VAL A 83 2.65 -6.80 4.02
C VAL A 83 1.46 -7.66 4.43
N LEU A 84 0.61 -8.06 3.49
CA LEU A 84 -0.49 -8.97 3.79
C LEU A 84 0.02 -10.33 4.31
N GLY A 85 1.11 -10.83 3.72
CA GLY A 85 1.78 -12.04 4.18
C GLY A 85 2.09 -12.02 5.68
N VAL A 86 2.79 -10.97 6.15
CA VAL A 86 3.14 -10.77 7.56
C VAL A 86 1.91 -10.58 8.43
N VAL A 87 0.94 -9.77 7.99
CA VAL A 87 -0.30 -9.52 8.76
C VAL A 87 -1.06 -10.82 9.02
N LEU A 88 -1.14 -11.71 8.02
CA LEU A 88 -1.81 -13.01 8.14
C LEU A 88 -1.08 -13.99 9.05
N LEU A 89 0.21 -13.80 9.31
CA LEU A 89 0.91 -14.55 10.36
C LEU A 89 0.50 -14.11 11.77
N ILE A 90 0.04 -12.87 11.93
CA ILE A 90 -0.40 -12.30 13.21
C ILE A 90 -1.85 -12.68 13.49
N ASN A 91 -2.76 -12.37 12.56
CA ASN A 91 -4.20 -12.62 12.72
C ASN A 91 -4.86 -13.04 11.40
N ALA A 92 -5.84 -13.94 11.49
CA ALA A 92 -6.71 -14.25 10.36
C ALA A 92 -7.67 -13.07 10.09
N ILE A 93 -7.95 -12.81 8.81
CA ILE A 93 -8.80 -11.72 8.37
C ILE A 93 -10.06 -12.29 7.73
N GLN A 94 -11.22 -11.91 8.26
CA GLN A 94 -12.50 -12.18 7.60
C GLN A 94 -12.72 -11.17 6.48
N VAL A 95 -13.21 -11.65 5.36
CA VAL A 95 -13.37 -10.84 4.15
C VAL A 95 -14.83 -10.43 4.02
N GLU A 96 -15.07 -9.12 3.97
CA GLU A 96 -16.41 -8.57 3.81
C GLU A 96 -16.95 -8.74 2.38
N LYS A 97 -18.28 -8.60 2.22
CA LYS A 97 -18.94 -8.67 0.92
C LYS A 97 -18.41 -7.61 -0.07
N SER A 98 -18.03 -6.43 0.42
CA SER A 98 -17.44 -5.34 -0.37
C SER A 98 -16.18 -5.79 -1.12
N PHE A 99 -15.37 -6.66 -0.53
CA PHE A 99 -14.16 -7.18 -1.16
C PHE A 99 -14.44 -7.79 -2.54
N TYR A 100 -15.50 -8.60 -2.65
CA TYR A 100 -15.84 -9.30 -3.89
C TYR A 100 -16.50 -8.40 -4.95
N VAL A 101 -17.18 -7.34 -4.51
CA VAL A 101 -18.06 -6.53 -5.38
C VAL A 101 -17.37 -5.24 -5.81
N THR A 102 -16.59 -4.62 -4.92
CA THR A 102 -15.96 -3.32 -5.15
C THR A 102 -14.45 -3.39 -5.08
N ASP A 103 -13.88 -3.97 -4.02
CA ASP A 103 -12.48 -3.70 -3.69
C ASP A 103 -11.52 -4.50 -4.58
N TRP A 104 -11.69 -5.83 -4.64
CA TRP A 104 -10.90 -6.69 -5.53
C TRP A 104 -11.15 -6.38 -7.02
N PRO A 105 -12.40 -6.20 -7.50
CA PRO A 105 -12.65 -5.83 -8.89
C PRO A 105 -11.98 -4.51 -9.28
N THR A 106 -12.04 -3.48 -8.44
CA THR A 106 -11.37 -2.20 -8.73
C THR A 106 -9.86 -2.37 -8.82
N LYS A 107 -9.26 -3.11 -7.88
CA LYS A 107 -7.83 -3.43 -7.94
C LYS A 107 -7.45 -4.13 -9.24
N MET A 108 -8.22 -5.13 -9.65
CA MET A 108 -7.97 -5.85 -10.90
C MET A 108 -8.13 -4.95 -12.12
N ILE A 109 -9.17 -4.11 -12.17
CA ILE A 109 -9.38 -3.14 -13.24
C ILE A 109 -8.18 -2.19 -13.32
N ALA A 110 -7.73 -1.62 -12.19
CA ALA A 110 -6.56 -0.75 -12.16
C ALA A 110 -5.30 -1.46 -12.68
N SER A 111 -5.05 -2.70 -12.22
CA SER A 111 -3.89 -3.49 -12.62
C SER A 111 -3.91 -3.87 -14.10
N ILE A 112 -5.08 -4.22 -14.64
CA ILE A 112 -5.26 -4.56 -16.06
C ILE A 112 -5.14 -3.31 -16.93
N LEU A 113 -5.72 -2.17 -16.51
CA LEU A 113 -5.57 -0.91 -17.22
C LEU A 113 -4.10 -0.50 -17.33
N LEU A 114 -3.35 -0.61 -16.23
CA LEU A 114 -1.91 -0.36 -16.23
C LEU A 114 -1.18 -1.30 -17.20
N PHE A 115 -1.47 -2.60 -17.17
CA PHE A 115 -0.89 -3.55 -18.11
C PHE A 115 -1.18 -3.17 -19.58
N VAL A 116 -2.43 -2.81 -19.89
CA VAL A 116 -2.85 -2.45 -21.26
C VAL A 116 -2.10 -1.21 -21.75
N PHE A 117 -2.03 -0.14 -20.95
CA PHE A 117 -1.32 1.08 -21.33
C PHE A 117 0.18 0.81 -21.56
N LEU A 118 0.82 0.04 -20.67
CA LEU A 118 2.24 -0.29 -20.83
C LEU A 118 2.52 -1.12 -22.08
N VAL A 119 1.64 -2.06 -22.44
CA VAL A 119 1.83 -2.92 -23.63
C VAL A 119 1.59 -2.16 -24.93
N ILE A 120 0.61 -1.24 -24.96
CA ILE A 120 0.26 -0.49 -26.17
C ILE A 120 1.25 0.65 -26.41
N ASP A 121 1.51 1.46 -25.38
CA ASP A 121 2.23 2.72 -25.52
C ASP A 121 3.70 2.64 -25.08
N GLY A 122 4.12 1.54 -24.44
CA GLY A 122 5.47 1.38 -23.88
C GLY A 122 5.75 2.32 -22.70
N GLY A 123 4.71 2.87 -22.08
CA GLY A 123 4.77 3.92 -21.08
C GLY A 123 3.39 4.38 -20.61
N LEU A 124 3.34 5.55 -19.98
CA LEU A 124 2.10 6.21 -19.57
C LEU A 124 2.07 7.65 -20.07
N THR A 125 1.04 7.95 -20.87
CA THR A 125 0.75 9.28 -21.36
C THR A 125 -0.03 10.11 -20.34
N ARG A 126 -0.18 11.42 -20.60
CA ARG A 126 -1.07 12.27 -19.79
C ARG A 126 -2.52 11.79 -19.83
N VAL A 127 -2.96 11.24 -20.97
CA VAL A 127 -4.33 10.76 -21.16
C VAL A 127 -4.57 9.56 -20.24
N ASP A 128 -3.63 8.63 -20.17
CA ASP A 128 -3.69 7.48 -19.26
C ASP A 128 -3.75 7.93 -17.80
N GLY A 129 -2.96 8.95 -17.46
CA GLY A 129 -3.01 9.58 -16.14
C GLY A 129 -4.40 10.14 -15.80
N PHE A 130 -5.05 10.86 -16.73
CA PHE A 130 -6.42 11.34 -16.52
C PHE A 130 -7.44 10.19 -16.41
N ILE A 131 -7.28 9.12 -17.19
CA ILE A 131 -8.14 7.93 -17.10
C ILE A 131 -8.01 7.29 -15.72
N PHE A 132 -6.80 7.12 -15.20
CA PHE A 132 -6.56 6.60 -13.85
C PHE A 132 -7.23 7.44 -12.77
N ILE A 133 -7.09 8.76 -12.81
CA ILE A 133 -7.74 9.66 -11.85
C ILE A 133 -9.27 9.61 -11.97
N LEU A 134 -9.81 9.48 -13.18
CA LEU A 134 -11.25 9.30 -13.38
C LEU A 134 -11.76 8.00 -12.76
N VAL A 135 -11.05 6.88 -12.97
CA VAL A 135 -11.39 5.59 -12.37
C VAL A 135 -11.32 5.67 -10.83
N LEU A 136 -10.31 6.35 -10.28
CA LEU A 136 -10.20 6.60 -8.84
C LEU A 136 -11.40 7.38 -8.31
N ALA A 137 -11.79 8.46 -8.99
CA ALA A 137 -12.93 9.28 -8.61
C ALA A 137 -14.23 8.46 -8.60
N VAL A 138 -14.46 7.64 -9.64
CA VAL A 138 -15.61 6.74 -9.71
C VAL A 138 -15.60 5.73 -8.56
N PHE A 139 -14.46 5.11 -8.27
CA PHE A 139 -14.31 4.18 -7.15
C PHE A 139 -14.63 4.83 -5.80
N LEU A 140 -14.09 6.02 -5.53
CA LEU A 140 -14.37 6.75 -4.29
C LEU A 140 -15.86 7.11 -4.16
N ILE A 141 -16.50 7.53 -5.25
CA ILE A 141 -17.94 7.82 -5.28
C ILE A 141 -18.75 6.56 -4.95
N ILE A 142 -18.38 5.41 -5.53
CA ILE A 142 -19.05 4.12 -5.27
C ILE A 142 -18.90 3.71 -3.80
N LEU A 143 -17.69 3.79 -3.23
CA LEU A 143 -17.44 3.48 -1.82
C LEU A 143 -18.31 4.34 -0.89
N ILE A 144 -18.30 5.66 -1.09
CA ILE A 144 -19.06 6.60 -0.25
C ILE A 144 -20.57 6.34 -0.38
N ARG A 145 -21.08 6.05 -1.59
CA ARG A 145 -22.50 5.77 -1.82
C ARG A 145 -22.95 4.44 -1.21
N ASN A 146 -22.14 3.40 -1.31
CA ASN A 146 -22.48 2.08 -0.77
C ASN A 146 -22.47 2.08 0.76
N ASN A 147 -21.59 2.88 1.37
CA ASN A 147 -21.52 3.03 2.81
C ASN A 147 -22.81 3.60 3.46
N LYS A 148 -23.48 4.54 2.79
CA LYS A 148 -24.75 5.11 3.30
C LYS A 148 -25.87 4.07 3.49
N LYS A 149 -25.77 2.90 2.84
CA LYS A 149 -26.78 1.83 2.94
C LYS A 149 -26.50 0.83 4.08
N VAL A 150 -25.32 0.87 4.70
CA VAL A 150 -24.86 -0.10 5.72
C VAL A 150 -24.92 0.48 7.14
N GLN A 151 -25.65 1.59 7.35
CA GLN A 151 -25.92 2.11 8.69
C GLN A 151 -26.77 1.11 9.50
N VAL A 152 -26.12 0.15 10.15
CA VAL A 152 -26.69 -0.70 11.20
C VAL A 152 -25.76 -0.59 12.41
N ASP A 153 -26.31 -0.01 13.48
CA ASP A 153 -25.85 0.03 14.87
C ASP A 153 -24.33 -0.03 15.12
N ILE A 154 -23.65 1.08 14.80
CA ILE A 154 -22.51 1.46 15.64
C ILE A 154 -23.14 1.98 16.94
N GLU A 155 -23.27 1.12 17.96
CA GLU A 155 -23.73 1.52 19.30
C GLU A 155 -22.97 2.78 19.75
N SER A 156 -23.64 3.92 19.66
CA SER A 156 -23.08 5.20 20.05
C SER A 156 -23.29 5.36 21.55
N THR A 157 -22.28 5.07 22.36
CA THR A 157 -22.19 5.72 23.67
C THR A 157 -21.98 7.21 23.41
N THR A 158 -22.98 8.01 23.75
CA THR A 158 -23.29 9.30 23.15
C THR A 158 -22.39 10.49 23.54
N ASP A 159 -21.22 10.33 24.16
CA ASP A 159 -20.56 11.52 24.76
C ASP A 159 -19.03 11.65 24.69
N ASP A 160 -18.31 10.94 23.81
CA ASP A 160 -16.85 11.17 23.69
C ASP A 160 -16.28 10.97 22.26
N LYS A 161 -16.95 11.55 21.25
CA LYS A 161 -16.39 11.54 19.87
C LYS A 161 -15.14 12.42 19.82
N MET A 162 -13.98 11.82 19.54
CA MET A 162 -12.71 12.53 19.38
C MET A 162 -12.85 13.79 18.49
N PRO A 163 -12.39 14.99 18.93
CA PRO A 163 -12.45 16.21 18.13
C PRO A 163 -11.75 16.09 16.77
N TYR A 164 -12.30 16.72 15.73
CA TYR A 164 -11.71 16.73 14.38
C TYR A 164 -10.25 17.20 14.39
N ILE A 165 -9.92 18.19 15.21
CA ILE A 165 -8.53 18.68 15.33
C ILE A 165 -7.57 17.58 15.83
N LYS A 166 -8.01 16.71 16.74
CA LYS A 166 -7.20 15.58 17.22
C LYS A 166 -7.09 14.51 16.13
N ILE A 167 -8.16 14.24 15.39
CA ILE A 167 -8.15 13.28 14.27
C ILE A 167 -7.17 13.73 13.18
N VAL A 168 -7.31 14.97 12.71
CA VAL A 168 -6.41 15.56 11.70
C VAL A 168 -4.98 15.64 12.23
N GLY A 169 -4.79 16.02 13.50
CA GLY A 169 -3.48 16.02 14.15
C GLY A 169 -2.82 14.64 14.14
N PHE A 170 -3.56 13.59 14.51
CA PHE A 170 -3.06 12.22 14.47
C PHE A 170 -2.82 11.71 13.03
N LEU A 171 -3.63 12.12 12.05
CA LEU A 171 -3.42 11.79 10.64
C LEU A 171 -2.08 12.35 10.15
N ILE A 172 -1.85 13.65 10.38
CA ILE A 172 -0.65 14.34 9.91
C ILE A 172 0.58 13.83 10.66
N LEU A 173 0.54 13.79 11.99
CA LEU A 173 1.66 13.30 12.80
C LEU A 173 1.95 11.82 12.51
N GLY A 174 0.90 11.01 12.31
CA GLY A 174 1.02 9.61 11.94
C GLY A 174 1.72 9.42 10.60
N GLY A 175 1.24 10.10 9.55
CA GLY A 175 1.84 10.03 8.21
C GLY A 175 3.29 10.54 8.19
N VAL A 176 3.58 11.67 8.83
CA VAL A 176 4.95 12.23 8.91
C VAL A 176 5.87 11.30 9.70
N ALA A 177 5.42 10.72 10.82
CA ALA A 177 6.21 9.78 11.60
C ALA A 177 6.45 8.47 10.85
N LEU A 178 5.48 7.96 10.10
CA LEU A 178 5.67 6.78 9.25
C LEU A 178 6.69 7.03 8.14
N TRP A 179 6.56 8.15 7.42
CA TRP A 179 7.52 8.53 6.38
C TRP A 179 8.92 8.73 6.94
N GLY A 180 9.07 9.60 7.95
CA GLY A 180 10.37 9.88 8.56
C GLY A 180 10.98 8.66 9.26
N GLY A 181 10.15 7.80 9.84
CA GLY A 181 10.56 6.54 10.44
C GLY A 181 11.10 5.57 9.40
N SER A 182 10.44 5.46 8.25
CA SER A 182 10.92 4.65 7.11
C SER A 182 12.26 5.16 6.58
N GLU A 183 12.39 6.47 6.33
CA GLU A 183 13.64 7.08 5.83
C GLU A 183 14.83 6.81 6.76
N LEU A 184 14.65 6.97 8.08
CA LEU A 184 15.70 6.68 9.05
C LEU A 184 16.05 5.18 9.11
N LEU A 185 15.04 4.31 9.08
CA LEU A 185 15.24 2.87 9.10
C LEU A 185 16.01 2.40 7.86
N VAL A 186 15.59 2.83 6.67
CA VAL A 186 16.24 2.51 5.39
C VAL A 186 17.67 3.03 5.39
N LYS A 187 17.90 4.29 5.76
CA LYS A 187 19.25 4.88 5.85
C LYS A 187 20.16 4.10 6.78
N GLY A 188 19.68 3.77 7.98
CA GLY A 188 20.43 2.98 8.95
C GLY A 188 20.76 1.57 8.44
N ALA A 189 19.80 0.90 7.81
CA ALA A 189 19.96 -0.43 7.24
C ALA A 189 20.94 -0.45 6.04
N VAL A 190 20.84 0.52 5.13
CA VAL A 190 21.76 0.70 3.99
C VAL A 190 23.20 0.90 4.49
N ASN A 191 23.40 1.79 5.46
CA ASN A 191 24.72 2.05 6.02
C ASN A 191 25.30 0.82 6.73
N LEU A 192 24.47 0.10 7.50
CA LEU A 192 24.90 -1.12 8.19
C LEU A 192 25.31 -2.21 7.19
N ALA A 193 24.49 -2.46 6.17
CA ALA A 193 24.78 -3.45 5.14
C ALA A 193 26.05 -3.09 4.34
N THR A 194 26.25 -1.80 4.03
CA THR A 194 27.47 -1.32 3.36
C THR A 194 28.71 -1.57 4.22
N ASN A 195 28.64 -1.31 5.53
CA ASN A 195 29.75 -1.56 6.45
C ASN A 195 30.07 -3.06 6.62
N LEU A 196 29.09 -3.93 6.40
CA LEU A 196 29.26 -5.39 6.39
C LEU A 196 29.79 -5.93 5.04
N GLY A 197 30.10 -5.06 4.09
CA GLY A 197 30.61 -5.45 2.77
C GLY A 197 29.53 -5.97 1.81
N VAL A 198 28.25 -5.77 2.12
CA VAL A 198 27.16 -6.12 1.20
C VAL A 198 27.21 -5.19 -0.01
N SER A 199 27.09 -5.75 -1.22
CA SER A 199 27.18 -4.95 -2.43
C SER A 199 26.03 -3.95 -2.54
N LYS A 200 26.31 -2.75 -3.09
CA LYS A 200 25.31 -1.70 -3.33
C LYS A 200 24.10 -2.23 -4.12
N ARG A 201 24.35 -3.15 -5.06
CA ARG A 201 23.30 -3.80 -5.85
C ARG A 201 22.35 -4.62 -4.98
N VAL A 202 22.88 -5.47 -4.10
CA VAL A 202 22.05 -6.29 -3.19
C VAL A 202 21.24 -5.38 -2.26
N ILE A 203 21.87 -4.35 -1.69
CA ILE A 203 21.19 -3.38 -0.81
C ILE A 203 20.02 -2.68 -1.54
N ALA A 204 20.24 -2.24 -2.78
CA ALA A 204 19.21 -1.59 -3.59
C ALA A 204 18.03 -2.52 -3.87
N ILE A 205 18.30 -3.78 -4.24
CA ILE A 205 17.26 -4.74 -4.61
C ILE A 205 16.50 -5.28 -3.38
N THR A 206 17.08 -5.26 -2.18
CA THR A 206 16.42 -5.80 -0.98
C THR A 206 15.94 -4.72 -0.02
N VAL A 207 16.84 -3.89 0.52
CA VAL A 207 16.52 -2.96 1.61
C VAL A 207 15.78 -1.74 1.06
N VAL A 208 16.27 -1.19 -0.04
CA VAL A 208 15.68 0.03 -0.63
C VAL A 208 14.35 -0.28 -1.30
N SER A 209 14.24 -1.41 -2.01
CA SER A 209 12.99 -1.82 -2.68
C SER A 209 11.83 -2.06 -1.71
N ILE A 210 12.12 -2.59 -0.52
CA ILE A 210 11.11 -2.78 0.54
C ILE A 210 10.86 -1.46 1.30
N GLY A 211 11.82 -0.54 1.29
CA GLY A 211 11.83 0.68 2.06
C GLY A 211 10.58 1.54 1.91
N THR A 212 10.09 1.71 0.68
CA THR A 212 8.90 2.52 0.42
C THR A 212 7.61 1.90 0.94
N SER A 213 7.56 0.57 1.10
CA SER A 213 6.41 -0.16 1.67
C SER A 213 6.47 -0.35 3.20
N ILE A 214 7.51 0.18 3.86
CA ILE A 214 7.64 0.13 5.33
C ILE A 214 6.51 0.90 6.05
N PRO A 215 6.08 2.10 5.60
CA PRO A 215 4.92 2.80 6.16
C PRO A 215 3.64 1.94 6.18
N GLU A 216 3.35 1.26 5.06
CA GLU A 216 2.23 0.32 4.91
C GLU A 216 2.39 -0.86 5.85
N LEU A 217 3.58 -1.47 5.89
CA LEU A 217 3.87 -2.59 6.77
C LEU A 217 3.63 -2.23 8.24
N ALA A 218 4.17 -1.09 8.68
CA ALA A 218 4.04 -0.62 10.05
C ALA A 218 2.58 -0.32 10.41
N SER A 219 1.87 0.44 9.57
CA SER A 219 0.47 0.79 9.84
C SER A 219 -0.46 -0.42 9.84
N SER A 220 -0.29 -1.35 8.90
CA SER A 220 -1.09 -2.58 8.82
C SER A 220 -0.77 -3.56 9.96
N ILE A 221 0.50 -3.71 10.37
CA ILE A 221 0.85 -4.51 11.56
C ILE A 221 0.22 -3.92 12.82
N ILE A 222 0.32 -2.60 13.02
CA ILE A 222 -0.25 -1.96 14.22
C ILE A 222 -1.77 -2.12 14.26
N ALA A 223 -2.45 -1.95 13.13
CA ALA A 223 -3.88 -2.21 13.01
C ALA A 223 -4.22 -3.68 13.34
N ALA A 224 -3.49 -4.64 12.77
CA ALA A 224 -3.69 -6.06 13.02
C ALA A 224 -3.46 -6.45 14.49
N VAL A 225 -2.37 -5.99 15.11
CA VAL A 225 -2.05 -6.24 16.53
C VAL A 225 -3.14 -5.68 17.44
N LYS A 226 -3.72 -4.54 17.08
CA LYS A 226 -4.83 -3.91 17.82
C LYS A 226 -6.22 -4.47 17.47
N LYS A 227 -6.27 -5.57 16.71
CA LYS A 227 -7.50 -6.25 16.27
C LYS A 227 -8.40 -5.40 15.37
N GLU A 228 -7.84 -4.39 14.71
CA GLU A 228 -8.50 -3.55 13.72
C GLU A 228 -8.21 -4.06 12.31
N ASN A 229 -8.52 -5.35 12.08
CA ASN A 229 -8.19 -6.06 10.85
C ASN A 229 -8.82 -5.43 9.60
N ASP A 230 -10.01 -4.83 9.74
CA ASP A 230 -10.72 -4.12 8.67
C ASP A 230 -9.90 -2.92 8.15
N ILE A 231 -9.26 -2.19 9.07
CA ILE A 231 -8.37 -1.08 8.72
C ILE A 231 -7.12 -1.63 8.03
N SER A 232 -6.56 -2.72 8.55
CA SER A 232 -5.36 -3.34 7.98
C SER A 232 -5.57 -3.82 6.53
N ILE A 233 -6.63 -4.62 6.28
CA ILE A 233 -6.91 -5.13 4.93
C ILE A 233 -7.36 -4.02 3.99
N GLY A 234 -8.15 -3.07 4.49
CA GLY A 234 -8.54 -1.88 3.74
C GLY A 234 -7.31 -1.09 3.31
N ASN A 235 -6.35 -0.87 4.20
CA ASN A 235 -5.10 -0.19 3.88
C ASN A 235 -4.28 -0.90 2.79
N ILE A 236 -4.13 -2.23 2.89
CA ILE A 236 -3.34 -2.99 1.92
C ILE A 236 -3.96 -2.92 0.52
N ILE A 237 -5.27 -3.18 0.42
CA ILE A 237 -5.98 -3.19 -0.87
C ILE A 237 -6.07 -1.77 -1.43
N GLY A 238 -6.42 -0.81 -0.58
CA GLY A 238 -6.53 0.60 -0.96
C GLY A 238 -5.19 1.15 -1.43
N SER A 239 -4.08 0.86 -0.74
CA SER A 239 -2.75 1.32 -1.15
C SER A 239 -2.37 0.79 -2.54
N ASN A 240 -2.75 -0.44 -2.90
CA ASN A 240 -2.56 -0.95 -4.26
C ASN A 240 -3.36 -0.12 -5.29
N ILE A 241 -4.64 0.13 -5.00
CA ILE A 241 -5.51 0.93 -5.86
C ILE A 241 -5.00 2.37 -6.00
N PHE A 242 -4.61 3.01 -4.89
CA PHE A 242 -4.07 4.37 -4.87
C PHE A 242 -2.71 4.46 -5.56
N ASN A 243 -1.83 3.47 -5.37
CA ASN A 243 -0.55 3.43 -6.05
C ASN A 243 -0.72 3.41 -7.58
N ILE A 244 -1.65 2.62 -8.11
CA ILE A 244 -1.87 2.62 -9.56
C ILE A 244 -2.65 3.85 -10.00
N LEU A 245 -3.82 4.10 -9.41
CA LEU A 245 -4.74 5.10 -9.94
C LEU A 245 -4.39 6.54 -9.54
N SER A 246 -3.80 6.73 -8.36
CA SER A 246 -3.42 8.05 -7.85
C SER A 246 -1.95 8.34 -8.11
N VAL A 247 -1.02 7.48 -7.66
CA VAL A 247 0.42 7.77 -7.78
C VAL A 247 0.85 7.82 -9.24
N LEU A 248 0.60 6.77 -10.03
CA LEU A 248 0.91 6.84 -11.47
C LEU A 248 0.02 7.81 -12.22
N GLY A 249 -1.26 7.91 -11.83
CA GLY A 249 -2.21 8.86 -12.42
C GLY A 249 -1.70 10.31 -12.37
N VAL A 250 -1.37 10.79 -11.16
CA VAL A 250 -0.81 12.13 -10.95
C VAL A 250 0.57 12.25 -11.59
N THR A 251 1.43 11.24 -11.44
CA THR A 251 2.78 11.26 -12.03
C THR A 251 2.72 11.46 -13.53
N ALA A 252 1.92 10.66 -14.26
CA ALA A 252 1.81 10.73 -15.71
C ALA A 252 1.16 12.02 -16.23
N ILE A 253 0.25 12.64 -15.45
CA ILE A 253 -0.32 13.96 -15.77
C ILE A 253 0.77 15.04 -15.70
N ILE A 254 1.56 15.05 -14.63
CA ILE A 254 2.63 16.03 -14.41
C ILE A 254 3.75 15.80 -15.44
N GLN A 255 4.27 14.58 -15.48
CA GLN A 255 5.40 14.16 -16.29
C GLN A 255 5.11 12.78 -16.90
N PRO A 256 4.81 12.71 -18.22
CA PRO A 256 4.61 11.44 -18.92
C PRO A 256 5.78 10.48 -18.71
N ILE A 257 5.46 9.21 -18.54
CA ILE A 257 6.44 8.14 -18.36
C ILE A 257 6.67 7.51 -19.73
N GLU A 258 7.81 7.78 -20.36
CA GLU A 258 8.12 7.31 -21.71
C GLU A 258 9.30 6.34 -21.70
N LYS A 259 9.35 5.44 -22.69
CA LYS A 259 10.49 4.53 -22.96
C LYS A 259 10.87 3.67 -21.75
N VAL A 260 9.87 3.01 -21.19
CA VAL A 260 10.06 2.11 -20.04
C VAL A 260 10.86 0.87 -20.46
N ASP A 261 11.70 0.37 -19.55
CA ASP A 261 12.42 -0.89 -19.72
C ASP A 261 11.46 -2.04 -20.08
N VAL A 262 11.83 -2.76 -21.14
CA VAL A 262 11.14 -3.96 -21.63
C VAL A 262 10.94 -5.00 -20.52
N ARG A 263 11.86 -5.10 -19.54
CA ARG A 263 11.73 -6.01 -18.41
C ARG A 263 10.50 -5.71 -17.55
N ILE A 264 10.14 -4.43 -17.35
CA ILE A 264 8.96 -4.08 -16.57
C ILE A 264 7.68 -4.58 -17.25
N ILE A 265 7.62 -4.45 -18.58
CA ILE A 265 6.48 -4.85 -19.41
C ILE A 265 6.39 -6.37 -19.54
N HIS A 266 7.53 -7.06 -19.66
CA HIS A 266 7.56 -8.51 -19.94
C HIS A 266 7.70 -9.40 -18.70
N GLN A 267 8.03 -8.85 -17.53
CA GLN A 267 8.26 -9.63 -16.31
C GLN A 267 7.51 -9.05 -15.09
N ASP A 268 7.82 -7.82 -14.68
CA ASP A 268 7.37 -7.31 -13.37
C ASP A 268 5.86 -7.09 -13.30
N ILE A 269 5.26 -6.61 -14.40
CA ILE A 269 3.80 -6.43 -14.48
C ILE A 269 3.03 -7.75 -14.31
N TYR A 270 3.59 -8.88 -14.77
CA TYR A 270 2.96 -10.20 -14.62
C TYR A 270 3.01 -10.69 -13.18
N TRP A 271 4.09 -10.40 -12.44
CA TRP A 271 4.15 -10.66 -11.01
C TRP A 271 3.09 -9.85 -10.27
N MET A 272 2.96 -8.56 -10.56
CA MET A 272 1.95 -7.69 -9.97
C MET A 272 0.53 -8.20 -10.25
N LEU A 273 0.22 -8.56 -11.50
CA LEU A 273 -1.05 -9.15 -11.90
C LEU A 273 -1.30 -10.49 -11.19
N GLY A 274 -0.28 -11.34 -11.06
CA GLY A 274 -0.36 -12.61 -10.34
C GLY A 274 -0.73 -12.41 -8.86
N PHE A 275 -0.04 -11.51 -8.17
CA PHE A 275 -0.36 -11.15 -6.78
C PHE A 275 -1.74 -10.50 -6.63
N ALA A 276 -2.18 -9.67 -7.59
CA ALA A 276 -3.52 -9.11 -7.60
C ALA A 276 -4.59 -10.20 -7.78
N PHE A 277 -4.37 -11.11 -8.72
CA PHE A 277 -5.30 -12.16 -9.09
C PHE A 277 -5.45 -13.20 -7.97
N VAL A 278 -4.34 -13.68 -7.40
CA VAL A 278 -4.31 -14.82 -6.45
C VAL A 278 -5.12 -14.58 -5.17
N LEU A 279 -5.34 -13.32 -4.80
CA LEU A 279 -6.12 -12.96 -3.62
C LEU A 279 -7.55 -13.52 -3.67
N LEU A 280 -8.24 -13.43 -4.81
CA LEU A 280 -9.63 -13.87 -4.89
C LEU A 280 -9.77 -15.40 -4.75
N PRO A 281 -8.99 -16.23 -5.48
CA PRO A 281 -8.95 -17.67 -5.26
C PRO A 281 -8.59 -18.05 -3.81
N MET A 282 -7.64 -17.37 -3.19
CA MET A 282 -7.24 -17.63 -1.79
C MET A 282 -8.40 -17.45 -0.81
N VAL A 283 -9.33 -16.52 -1.09
CA VAL A 283 -10.51 -16.31 -0.24
C VAL A 283 -11.64 -17.30 -0.57
N ILE A 284 -11.89 -17.59 -1.86
CA ILE A 284 -13.05 -18.37 -2.31
C ILE A 284 -12.82 -19.89 -2.18
N LEU A 285 -11.65 -20.40 -2.59
CA LEU A 285 -11.40 -21.84 -2.69
C LEU A 285 -11.48 -22.57 -1.34
N PRO A 286 -10.98 -22.01 -0.23
CA PRO A 286 -11.13 -22.65 1.08
C PRO A 286 -12.59 -22.69 1.57
N LYS A 287 -13.51 -21.97 0.90
CA LYS A 287 -14.93 -21.78 1.29
C LYS A 287 -15.13 -21.21 2.70
N ARG A 288 -14.12 -20.50 3.21
CA ARG A 288 -14.13 -19.91 4.56
C ARG A 288 -14.40 -18.41 4.57
N GLY A 289 -14.36 -17.75 3.41
CA GLY A 289 -14.52 -16.29 3.33
C GLY A 289 -13.48 -15.52 4.15
N SER A 290 -12.30 -16.09 4.37
CA SER A 290 -11.24 -15.52 5.20
C SER A 290 -9.87 -15.90 4.68
N LEU A 291 -8.90 -15.04 4.97
CA LEU A 291 -7.47 -15.29 4.78
C LEU A 291 -6.85 -15.65 6.13
N SER A 292 -5.99 -16.65 6.15
CA SER A 292 -5.40 -17.20 7.37
C SER A 292 -3.89 -17.33 7.26
N PHE A 293 -3.29 -17.87 8.31
CA PHE A 293 -1.85 -18.13 8.41
C PHE A 293 -1.28 -18.87 7.18
N LYS A 294 -2.02 -19.83 6.62
CA LYS A 294 -1.55 -20.63 5.47
C LYS A 294 -1.37 -19.77 4.22
N GLU A 295 -2.34 -18.89 3.96
CA GLU A 295 -2.26 -17.93 2.86
C GLU A 295 -1.12 -16.93 3.11
N GLY A 296 -0.91 -16.50 4.36
CA GLY A 296 0.21 -15.66 4.76
C GLY A 296 1.58 -16.27 4.43
N VAL A 297 1.81 -17.53 4.82
CA VAL A 297 3.05 -18.26 4.49
C VAL A 297 3.22 -18.40 2.98
N LEU A 298 2.16 -18.74 2.25
CA LEU A 298 2.21 -18.89 0.80
C LEU A 298 2.58 -17.56 0.10
N LEU A 299 1.99 -16.45 0.53
CA LEU A 299 2.30 -15.11 -0.01
C LEU A 299 3.76 -14.73 0.24
N LEU A 300 4.28 -14.97 1.45
CA LEU A 300 5.68 -14.68 1.80
C LEU A 300 6.67 -15.54 1.02
N LEU A 301 6.39 -16.84 0.85
CA LEU A 301 7.22 -17.72 0.04
C LEU A 301 7.22 -17.26 -1.43
N THR A 302 6.04 -16.93 -1.97
CA THR A 302 5.92 -16.43 -3.35
C THR A 302 6.65 -15.10 -3.53
N TYR A 303 6.59 -14.21 -2.54
CA TYR A 303 7.35 -12.96 -2.54
C TYR A 303 8.86 -13.20 -2.48
N GLY A 304 9.32 -14.17 -1.69
CA GLY A 304 10.72 -14.59 -1.67
C GLY A 304 11.20 -15.13 -3.02
N VAL A 305 10.35 -15.92 -3.71
CA VAL A 305 10.62 -16.39 -5.08
C VAL A 305 10.69 -15.24 -6.07
N PHE A 306 9.76 -14.28 -6.00
CA PHE A 306 9.81 -13.06 -6.80
C PHE A 306 11.14 -12.32 -6.59
N LEU A 307 11.52 -12.05 -5.33
CA LEU A 307 12.79 -11.40 -5.02
C LEU A 307 13.99 -12.16 -5.60
N TYR A 308 14.01 -13.48 -5.48
CA TYR A 308 15.08 -14.31 -6.03
C TYR A 308 15.23 -14.14 -7.56
N PHE A 309 14.12 -14.18 -8.31
CA PHE A 309 14.11 -13.99 -9.76
C PHE A 309 14.36 -12.54 -10.21
N THR A 310 14.07 -11.56 -9.36
CA THR A 310 14.39 -10.16 -9.64
C THR A 310 15.88 -9.88 -9.44
N VAL A 311 16.50 -10.53 -8.45
CA VAL A 311 17.91 -10.36 -8.08
C VAL A 311 18.87 -10.97 -9.10
N ILE A 312 18.57 -12.18 -9.58
CA ILE A 312 19.39 -12.95 -10.54
C ILE A 312 19.12 -12.46 -11.96
#